data_AF-A0A0R3WK95-F1
#
_entry.id   AF-A0A0R3WK95-F1
#
_cell.length_a   1.000
_cell.length_b   1.000
_cell.length_c   1.000
_cell.angle_alpha   90.00
_cell.angle_beta   90.00
_cell.angle_gamma   90.00
#
_symmetry.space_group_name_H-M   'P 1'
#
loop_
_entity.id
_entity.type
_entity.pdbx_description
1 polymer ?
#
loop_
_entity_poly.entity_id
_entity_poly.type
_entity_poly.pdbx_seq_one_letter_code
_entity_poly.pdbx_strand_id
1 'polypeptide(L)'
;MNQETNTDVVTEIRGGKRSGWDHNDEFAHIDRSKPKFGQIYELFIQFCENTSLRGVPRIVRASDRRKRLLWLNFVTIFFISCIACLIMITNQYLQYDVIHQAKRIFDAPRAFPSLTICNLRPFKSSDVDRLIRQGAVPVQAYFDAIMRVASTLEKRYASQFTTLLSLESYLLNLPEGMESSNLGHRLEQLVQTCVVLYQNGTSIRGTNCRKAGHWVKTLDRIYHNCYTYEVDPQIRAQTLSVEMVLYLDNIVEHTNCFDCQVKDCCNR
;
A
#
# COMPACT_ATOMS: atom_id res chain seq x y z
N MET A 1 -6.38 -70.21 -30.25
CA MET A 1 -7.53 -70.45 -29.35
C MET A 1 -8.26 -69.11 -29.23
N ASN A 2 -8.97 -68.75 -30.31
CA ASN A 2 -10.45 -68.75 -30.46
C ASN A 2 -11.01 -67.47 -29.80
N GLN A 3 -11.41 -66.39 -30.52
CA GLN A 3 -12.47 -66.25 -31.55
C GLN A 3 -13.81 -66.77 -31.00
N GLU A 4 -14.87 -65.98 -30.81
CA GLU A 4 -15.79 -65.39 -31.81
C GLU A 4 -16.87 -64.56 -31.06
N THR A 5 -17.14 -63.28 -31.39
CA THR A 5 -18.18 -62.70 -32.30
C THR A 5 -19.67 -62.74 -31.88
N ASN A 6 -20.30 -61.55 -32.01
CA ASN A 6 -21.63 -61.24 -32.59
C ASN A 6 -22.90 -61.55 -31.76
N THR A 7 -24.06 -60.86 -31.88
CA THR A 7 -24.62 -59.83 -32.80
C THR A 7 -25.94 -59.32 -32.18
N ASP A 8 -26.36 -58.11 -32.59
CA ASP A 8 -27.72 -57.64 -32.92
C ASP A 8 -28.95 -57.87 -32.01
N VAL A 9 -29.73 -56.79 -31.86
CA VAL A 9 -31.10 -56.60 -32.40
C VAL A 9 -31.86 -55.65 -31.47
N VAL A 10 -31.98 -54.39 -31.88
CA VAL A 10 -32.97 -53.44 -31.35
C VAL A 10 -34.13 -53.40 -32.36
N THR A 11 -35.30 -53.87 -31.93
CA THR A 11 -36.56 -53.78 -32.69
C THR A 11 -37.57 -52.91 -31.94
N GLU A 12 -37.85 -51.75 -32.53
CA GLU A 12 -39.16 -51.17 -32.83
C GLU A 12 -40.35 -51.32 -31.84
N ILE A 13 -40.97 -50.20 -31.44
CA ILE A 13 -42.35 -49.80 -31.83
C ILE A 13 -42.67 -48.37 -31.31
N ARG A 14 -42.78 -47.46 -32.29
CA ARG A 14 -43.85 -46.47 -32.55
C ARG A 14 -44.41 -45.57 -31.44
N GLY A 15 -44.27 -44.26 -31.67
CA GLY A 15 -45.12 -43.22 -31.08
C GLY A 15 -44.74 -41.82 -31.58
N GLY A 16 -44.80 -41.59 -32.90
CA GLY A 16 -44.34 -40.35 -33.52
C GLY A 16 -45.20 -39.12 -33.22
N LYS A 17 -44.56 -37.95 -33.22
CA LYS A 17 -45.12 -36.71 -33.77
C LYS A 17 -43.98 -35.87 -34.35
N ARG A 18 -43.89 -35.87 -35.68
CA ARG A 18 -43.15 -34.90 -36.49
C ARG A 18 -43.74 -33.52 -36.22
N SER A 19 -42.91 -32.56 -35.79
CA SER A 19 -43.18 -31.15 -36.02
C SER A 19 -42.22 -30.69 -37.12
N GLY A 20 -42.75 -30.68 -38.35
CA GLY A 20 -42.11 -30.06 -39.50
C GLY A 20 -41.97 -28.57 -39.24
N TRP A 21 -40.78 -28.05 -39.46
CA TRP A 21 -40.52 -26.63 -39.58
C TRP A 21 -40.98 -26.23 -40.97
N ASP A 22 -42.14 -25.61 -41.05
CA ASP A 22 -42.63 -24.99 -42.28
C ASP A 22 -42.14 -23.54 -42.30
N HIS A 23 -41.20 -23.28 -43.20
CA HIS A 23 -40.68 -21.95 -43.52
C HIS A 23 -41.73 -21.25 -44.39
N ASN A 24 -42.83 -20.80 -43.77
CA ASN A 24 -43.71 -19.82 -44.39
C ASN A 24 -43.30 -18.43 -43.89
N ASP A 25 -42.45 -17.80 -44.70
CA ASP A 25 -42.17 -16.37 -44.67
C ASP A 25 -43.45 -15.58 -45.02
N GLU A 26 -44.37 -15.49 -44.06
CA GLU A 26 -45.51 -14.57 -44.14
C GLU A 26 -45.10 -13.27 -43.45
N PHE A 27 -44.21 -12.52 -44.11
CA PHE A 27 -44.00 -11.11 -43.79
C PHE A 27 -45.34 -10.40 -43.94
N ALA A 28 -45.82 -9.83 -42.82
CA ALA A 28 -47.11 -9.17 -42.70
C ALA A 28 -47.48 -8.34 -43.93
N HIS A 29 -48.55 -8.74 -44.61
CA HIS A 29 -49.20 -7.89 -45.61
C HIS A 29 -49.63 -6.59 -44.92
N ILE A 30 -48.95 -5.48 -45.26
CA ILE A 30 -49.31 -4.14 -44.80
C ILE A 30 -50.64 -3.74 -45.46
N ASP A 31 -51.74 -4.02 -44.78
CA ASP A 31 -53.08 -3.61 -45.19
C ASP A 31 -53.24 -2.09 -45.02
N ARG A 32 -53.12 -1.34 -46.12
CA ARG A 32 -53.19 0.13 -46.17
C ARG A 32 -54.56 0.72 -45.78
N SER A 33 -55.57 -0.11 -45.47
CA SER A 33 -56.93 0.35 -45.13
C SER A 33 -57.19 0.50 -43.62
N LYS A 34 -56.34 -0.08 -42.76
CA LYS A 34 -56.47 0.04 -41.29
C LYS A 34 -55.76 1.29 -40.75
N PRO A 35 -56.28 1.96 -39.70
CA PRO A 35 -55.59 3.08 -39.08
C PRO A 35 -54.17 2.65 -38.65
N LYS A 36 -53.15 3.46 -38.94
CA LYS A 36 -51.73 3.12 -38.73
C LYS A 36 -51.44 2.54 -37.34
N PHE A 37 -52.20 2.96 -36.33
CA PHE A 37 -52.12 2.50 -34.96
C PHE A 37 -52.48 1.01 -34.77
N GLY A 38 -53.49 0.49 -35.50
CA GLY A 38 -53.91 -0.91 -35.39
C GLY A 38 -52.88 -1.88 -35.95
N GLN A 39 -52.21 -1.51 -37.04
CA GLN A 39 -51.14 -2.31 -37.64
C GLN A 39 -49.91 -2.39 -36.71
N ILE A 40 -49.52 -1.27 -36.11
CA ILE A 40 -48.42 -1.21 -35.14
C ILE A 40 -48.74 -2.06 -33.91
N TYR A 41 -49.99 -2.09 -33.47
CA TYR A 41 -50.43 -2.88 -32.34
C TYR A 41 -50.35 -4.40 -32.62
N GLU A 42 -50.80 -4.85 -33.79
CA GLU A 42 -50.71 -6.26 -34.20
C GLU A 42 -49.24 -6.72 -34.29
N LEU A 43 -48.36 -5.90 -34.89
CA LEU A 43 -46.91 -6.13 -34.92
C LEU A 43 -46.28 -6.20 -33.53
N PHE A 44 -46.69 -5.31 -32.61
CA PHE A 44 -46.21 -5.29 -31.23
C PHE A 44 -46.60 -6.55 -30.46
N ILE A 45 -47.82 -7.05 -30.66
CA ILE A 45 -48.27 -8.32 -30.05
C ILE A 45 -47.44 -9.49 -30.58
N GLN A 46 -47.26 -9.61 -31.89
CA GLN A 46 -46.45 -10.67 -32.49
C GLN A 46 -45.00 -10.64 -31.97
N PHE A 47 -44.44 -9.44 -31.82
CA PHE A 47 -43.12 -9.26 -31.22
C PHE A 47 -43.08 -9.70 -29.75
N CYS A 48 -44.07 -9.31 -28.94
CA CYS A 48 -44.15 -9.71 -27.53
C CYS A 48 -44.44 -11.21 -27.33
N GLU A 49 -44.97 -11.92 -28.32
CA GLU A 49 -45.15 -13.38 -28.27
C GLU A 49 -43.88 -14.15 -28.63
N ASN A 50 -43.06 -13.60 -29.54
CA ASN A 50 -41.83 -14.22 -30.04
C ASN A 50 -40.56 -13.71 -29.36
N THR A 51 -40.69 -12.82 -28.37
CA THR A 51 -39.54 -12.33 -27.61
C THR A 51 -38.92 -13.42 -26.73
N SER A 52 -37.60 -13.35 -26.55
CA SER A 52 -36.86 -14.22 -25.63
C SER A 52 -37.08 -13.89 -24.15
N LEU A 53 -37.78 -12.78 -23.85
CA LEU A 53 -38.14 -12.38 -22.50
C LEU A 53 -39.21 -13.31 -21.93
N ARG A 54 -38.80 -14.31 -21.14
CA ARG A 54 -39.63 -15.43 -20.62
C ARG A 54 -40.98 -15.03 -19.99
N GLY A 55 -41.11 -13.82 -19.43
CA GLY A 55 -42.34 -13.36 -18.80
C GLY A 55 -43.32 -12.63 -19.72
N VAL A 56 -42.84 -12.07 -20.83
CA VAL A 56 -43.64 -11.19 -21.71
C VAL A 56 -44.66 -11.97 -22.57
N PRO A 57 -44.32 -13.12 -23.19
CA PRO A 57 -45.30 -13.94 -23.91
C PRO A 57 -46.43 -14.44 -23.01
N ARG A 58 -46.17 -14.65 -21.71
CA ARG A 58 -47.17 -15.09 -20.72
C ARG A 58 -48.17 -13.98 -20.36
N ILE A 59 -47.76 -12.70 -20.45
CA ILE A 59 -48.65 -11.55 -20.25
C ILE A 59 -49.62 -11.40 -21.41
N VAL A 60 -49.13 -11.62 -22.65
CA VAL A 60 -49.92 -11.47 -23.88
C VAL A 60 -50.88 -12.64 -24.08
N ARG A 61 -50.45 -13.88 -23.79
CA ARG A 61 -51.28 -15.09 -23.94
C ARG A 61 -52.29 -15.31 -22.79
N ALA A 62 -52.23 -14.53 -21.70
CA ALA A 62 -53.15 -14.68 -20.58
C ALA A 62 -54.53 -14.07 -20.87
N SER A 63 -55.56 -14.93 -20.96
CA SER A 63 -56.95 -14.50 -21.16
C SER A 63 -57.55 -13.79 -19.94
N ASP A 64 -57.19 -14.24 -18.72
CA ASP A 64 -57.72 -13.67 -17.47
C ASP A 64 -56.98 -12.40 -17.04
N ARG A 65 -57.73 -11.31 -16.79
CA ARG A 65 -57.18 -10.02 -16.30
C ARG A 65 -56.35 -10.16 -15.01
N ARG A 66 -56.76 -11.05 -14.08
CA ARG A 66 -56.03 -11.29 -12.82
C ARG A 66 -54.68 -11.97 -13.04
N LYS A 67 -54.62 -12.96 -13.94
CA LYS A 67 -53.38 -13.66 -14.28
C LYS A 67 -52.42 -12.74 -15.04
N ARG A 68 -52.96 -11.93 -15.96
CA ARG A 68 -52.18 -10.91 -16.68
C ARG A 68 -51.55 -9.90 -15.72
N LEU A 69 -52.29 -9.44 -14.72
CA LEU A 69 -51.77 -8.54 -13.68
C LEU A 69 -50.68 -9.20 -12.83
N LEU A 70 -50.84 -10.48 -12.47
CA LEU A 70 -49.82 -11.22 -11.72
C LEU A 70 -48.52 -11.35 -12.52
N TRP A 71 -48.60 -11.76 -13.79
CA TRP A 71 -47.44 -11.85 -14.68
C TRP A 71 -46.77 -10.49 -14.92
N LEU A 72 -47.56 -9.42 -15.08
CA LEU A 72 -47.05 -8.07 -15.19
C LEU A 72 -46.23 -7.69 -13.95
N ASN A 73 -46.81 -7.84 -12.75
CA ASN A 73 -46.12 -7.53 -11.50
C ASN A 73 -44.81 -8.31 -11.35
N PHE A 74 -44.82 -9.61 -11.66
CA PHE A 74 -43.62 -10.44 -11.57
C PHE A 74 -42.51 -9.96 -12.52
N VAL A 75 -42.86 -9.64 -13.77
CA VAL A 75 -41.91 -9.11 -14.75
C VAL A 75 -41.37 -7.74 -14.34
N THR A 76 -42.23 -6.86 -13.81
CA THR A 76 -41.83 -5.54 -13.33
C THR A 76 -40.88 -5.64 -12.13
N ILE A 77 -41.18 -6.47 -11.13
CA ILE A 77 -40.32 -6.66 -9.95
C ILE A 77 -38.96 -7.23 -10.36
N PHE A 78 -38.95 -8.22 -11.25
CA PHE A 78 -37.72 -8.80 -11.77
C PHE A 78 -36.86 -7.76 -12.49
N PHE A 79 -37.47 -6.93 -13.35
CA PHE A 79 -36.78 -5.88 -14.09
C PHE A 79 -36.16 -4.83 -13.16
N ILE A 80 -36.89 -4.36 -12.15
CA ILE A 80 -36.38 -3.43 -11.12
C ILE A 80 -35.20 -4.06 -10.37
N SER A 81 -35.31 -5.33 -10.00
CA SER A 81 -34.25 -6.06 -9.28
C SER A 81 -32.98 -6.18 -10.14
N CYS A 82 -33.12 -6.44 -11.44
CA CYS A 82 -31.99 -6.48 -12.37
C CYS A 82 -31.30 -5.12 -12.48
N ILE A 83 -32.06 -4.01 -12.57
CA ILE A 83 -31.49 -2.66 -12.62
C ILE A 83 -30.75 -2.35 -11.30
N ALA A 84 -31.34 -2.66 -10.15
CA ALA A 84 -30.71 -2.44 -8.86
C ALA A 84 -29.40 -3.22 -8.72
N CYS A 85 -29.38 -4.49 -9.14
CA CYS A 85 -28.17 -5.32 -9.14
C CYS A 85 -27.09 -4.75 -10.08
N LEU A 86 -27.47 -4.29 -11.27
CA LEU A 86 -26.55 -3.65 -12.21
C LEU A 86 -25.92 -2.39 -11.62
N ILE A 87 -26.71 -1.54 -10.95
CA ILE A 87 -26.22 -0.33 -10.27
C ILE A 87 -25.22 -0.71 -9.17
N MET A 88 -25.53 -1.71 -8.33
CA MET A 88 -24.61 -2.15 -7.27
C MET A 88 -23.28 -2.65 -7.83
N ILE A 89 -23.32 -3.53 -8.85
CA ILE A 89 -22.10 -4.07 -9.48
C ILE A 89 -21.30 -2.95 -10.14
N THR A 90 -21.96 -2.01 -10.81
CA THR A 90 -21.28 -0.88 -11.47
C THR A 90 -20.61 0.02 -10.43
N ASN A 91 -21.28 0.31 -9.32
CA ASN A 91 -20.70 1.10 -8.24
C ASN A 91 -19.51 0.38 -7.61
N GLN A 92 -19.61 -0.93 -7.36
CA GLN A 92 -18.49 -1.73 -6.85
C GLN A 92 -17.32 -1.76 -7.83
N TYR A 93 -17.58 -1.84 -9.13
CA TYR A 93 -16.55 -1.77 -10.15
C TYR A 93 -15.87 -0.40 -10.21
N LEU A 94 -16.65 0.69 -10.12
CA LEU A 94 -16.16 2.07 -10.13
C LEU A 94 -15.49 2.49 -8.81
N GLN A 95 -15.63 1.70 -7.74
CA GLN A 95 -14.86 1.89 -6.50
C GLN A 95 -13.39 1.47 -6.66
N TYR A 96 -13.04 0.72 -7.72
CA TYR A 96 -11.68 0.25 -7.99
C TYR A 96 -11.03 -0.43 -6.78
N ASP A 97 -11.81 -1.20 -6.01
CA ASP A 97 -11.30 -1.93 -4.86
C ASP A 97 -10.33 -3.02 -5.33
N VAL A 98 -9.06 -2.89 -4.95
CA VAL A 98 -8.00 -3.87 -5.27
C VAL A 98 -7.73 -4.74 -4.05
N ILE A 99 -7.82 -6.06 -4.23
CA ILE A 99 -7.45 -7.03 -3.20
C ILE A 99 -5.97 -7.37 -3.36
N HIS A 100 -5.13 -6.87 -2.45
CA HIS A 100 -3.72 -7.24 -2.39
C HIS A 100 -3.53 -8.55 -1.61
N GLN A 101 -3.16 -9.62 -2.30
CA GLN A 101 -2.79 -10.88 -1.67
C GLN A 101 -1.30 -10.85 -1.28
N ALA A 102 -1.01 -10.84 0.02
CA ALA A 102 0.35 -10.92 0.52
C ALA A 102 0.94 -12.32 0.26
N LYS A 103 1.81 -12.45 -0.74
CA LYS A 103 2.59 -13.67 -1.01
C LYS A 103 3.97 -13.56 -0.36
N ARG A 104 4.31 -14.49 0.53
CA ARG A 104 5.68 -14.62 1.06
C ARG A 104 6.51 -15.41 0.05
N ILE A 105 7.59 -14.80 -0.44
CA ILE A 105 8.60 -15.45 -1.28
C ILE A 105 9.84 -15.60 -0.41
N PHE A 106 10.27 -16.83 -0.17
CA PHE A 106 11.37 -17.14 0.73
C PHE A 106 12.75 -16.98 0.05
N ASP A 107 12.85 -17.31 -1.24
CA ASP A 107 14.14 -17.45 -1.93
C ASP A 107 14.38 -16.40 -3.02
N ALA A 108 13.74 -15.23 -2.93
CA ALA A 108 14.03 -14.14 -3.85
C ALA A 108 15.42 -13.55 -3.49
N PRO A 109 16.39 -13.52 -4.43
CA PRO A 109 17.66 -12.84 -4.20
C PRO A 109 17.38 -11.37 -3.90
N ARG A 110 17.64 -10.94 -2.66
CA ARG A 110 17.45 -9.57 -2.22
C ARG A 110 18.79 -8.95 -1.94
N ALA A 111 19.01 -7.79 -2.55
CA ALA A 111 20.17 -6.98 -2.25
C ALA A 111 20.14 -6.57 -0.78
N PHE A 112 21.28 -6.70 -0.11
CA PHE A 112 21.45 -6.25 1.27
C PHE A 112 21.18 -4.75 1.37
N PRO A 113 20.39 -4.29 2.38
CA PRO A 113 20.00 -2.90 2.50
C PRO A 113 21.17 -2.02 2.97
N SER A 114 21.02 -0.71 2.84
CA SER A 114 21.88 0.23 3.55
C SER A 114 21.54 0.23 5.04
N LEU A 115 22.55 0.40 5.89
CA LEU A 115 22.41 0.39 7.34
C LEU A 115 22.72 1.78 7.90
N THR A 116 21.72 2.47 8.44
CA THR A 116 21.92 3.78 9.09
C THR A 116 21.96 3.62 10.60
N ILE A 117 22.98 4.20 11.23
CA ILE A 117 23.23 4.15 12.67
C ILE A 117 23.42 5.57 13.17
N CYS A 118 22.72 5.91 14.24
CA CYS A 118 22.84 7.18 14.94
C CYS A 118 22.99 6.89 16.43
N ASN A 119 23.77 7.70 17.14
CA ASN A 119 23.74 7.64 18.60
C ASN A 119 22.50 8.39 19.11
N LEU A 120 21.88 7.88 20.18
CA LEU A 120 20.77 8.53 20.85
C LEU A 120 21.20 9.86 21.48
N ARG A 121 22.46 9.95 21.93
CA ARG A 121 23.08 11.20 22.33
C ARG A 121 23.67 11.90 21.11
N PRO A 122 23.24 13.13 20.78
CA PRO A 122 23.79 13.86 19.64
C PRO A 122 25.23 14.32 19.88
N PHE A 123 25.62 14.52 21.14
CA PHE A 123 26.96 14.94 21.54
C PHE A 123 27.65 13.85 22.37
N LYS A 124 28.94 13.65 22.10
CA LYS A 124 29.79 12.83 22.96
C LYS A 124 30.05 13.53 24.29
N SER A 125 30.30 12.77 25.34
CA SER A 125 30.48 13.27 26.69
C SER A 125 31.62 14.30 26.79
N SER A 126 32.73 14.06 26.08
CA SER A 126 33.84 15.02 26.01
C SER A 126 33.46 16.36 25.36
N ASP A 127 32.52 16.36 24.42
CA ASP A 127 32.03 17.58 23.79
C ASP A 127 31.05 18.31 24.69
N VAL A 128 30.23 17.58 25.45
CA VAL A 128 29.36 18.17 26.47
C VAL A 128 30.18 18.92 27.53
N ASP A 129 31.29 18.34 28.00
CA ASP A 129 32.18 19.02 28.94
C ASP A 129 32.80 20.29 28.33
N ARG A 130 33.15 20.25 27.05
CA ARG A 130 33.66 21.43 26.32
C ARG A 130 32.58 22.49 26.19
N LEU A 131 31.33 22.09 25.88
CA LEU A 131 30.18 22.97 25.79
C LEU A 131 29.93 23.70 27.11
N ILE A 132 29.92 22.97 28.22
CA ILE A 132 29.72 23.53 29.56
C ILE A 132 30.85 24.51 29.92
N ARG A 133 32.11 24.14 29.66
CA ARG A 133 33.27 25.01 29.98
C ARG A 133 33.26 26.31 29.19
N GLN A 134 32.74 26.31 27.97
CA GLN A 134 32.61 27.49 27.11
C GLN A 134 31.32 28.30 27.39
N GLY A 135 30.53 27.90 28.39
CA GLY A 135 29.32 28.61 28.79
C GLY A 135 28.11 28.35 27.89
N ALA A 136 28.11 27.27 27.10
CA ALA A 136 26.92 26.88 26.36
C ALA A 136 25.80 26.45 27.32
N VAL A 137 24.56 26.84 27.00
CA VAL A 137 23.39 26.42 27.76
C VAL A 137 22.91 25.03 27.31
N PRO A 138 22.29 24.23 28.20
CA PRO A 138 21.65 22.98 27.80
C PRO A 138 20.60 23.20 26.70
N VAL A 139 20.43 22.21 25.82
CA VAL A 139 19.50 22.28 24.68
C VAL A 139 18.07 22.57 25.16
N GLN A 140 17.62 21.92 26.24
CA GLN A 140 16.31 22.18 26.82
C GLN A 140 16.16 23.61 27.32
N ALA A 141 17.19 24.18 27.96
CA ALA A 141 17.14 25.56 28.44
C ALA A 141 17.06 26.57 27.29
N TYR A 142 17.75 26.28 26.17
CA TYR A 142 17.60 27.05 24.93
C TYR A 142 16.18 26.98 24.38
N PHE A 143 15.58 25.79 24.27
CA PHE A 143 14.20 25.64 23.80
C PHE A 143 13.18 26.30 24.73
N ASP A 144 13.36 26.20 26.05
CA ASP A 144 12.51 26.87 27.03
C ASP A 144 12.60 28.40 26.89
N ALA A 145 13.79 28.95 26.61
CA ALA A 145 13.97 30.38 26.35
C ALA A 145 13.25 30.82 25.07
N ILE A 146 13.38 30.07 23.98
CA ILE A 146 12.67 30.36 22.72
C ILE A 146 11.15 30.26 22.92
N MET A 147 10.66 29.24 23.62
CA MET A 147 9.23 29.09 23.91
C MET A 147 8.67 30.22 24.75
N ARG A 148 9.44 30.74 25.72
CA ARG A 148 9.05 31.91 26.52
C ARG A 148 8.86 33.13 25.62
N VAL A 149 9.79 33.41 24.71
CA VAL A 149 9.66 34.52 23.75
C VAL A 149 8.48 34.28 22.81
N ALA A 150 8.35 33.08 22.24
CA ALA A 150 7.26 32.73 21.33
C ALA A 150 5.87 32.92 21.97
N SER A 151 5.75 32.64 23.27
CA SER A 151 4.50 32.83 24.02
C SER A 151 4.06 34.29 24.18
N THR A 152 5.01 35.23 24.08
CA THR A 152 4.74 36.67 24.16
C THR A 152 4.42 37.30 22.80
N LEU A 153 4.66 36.58 21.71
CA LEU A 153 4.42 37.05 20.35
C LEU A 153 3.00 36.77 19.89
N GLU A 154 2.50 37.56 18.94
CA GLU A 154 1.24 37.26 18.27
C GLU A 154 1.33 35.90 17.53
N LYS A 155 0.20 35.19 17.45
CA LYS A 155 0.09 33.84 16.85
C LYS A 155 0.71 33.76 15.45
N ARG A 156 0.63 34.83 14.66
CA ARG A 156 1.20 34.90 13.30
C ARG A 156 2.73 34.74 13.34
N TYR A 157 3.42 35.45 14.23
CA TYR A 157 4.87 35.40 14.36
C TYR A 157 5.34 34.19 15.20
N ALA A 158 4.54 33.75 16.16
CA ALA A 158 4.86 32.58 16.98
C ALA A 158 5.12 31.32 16.13
N SER A 159 4.37 31.14 15.03
CA SER A 159 4.57 30.02 14.10
C SER A 159 5.98 29.99 13.49
N GLN A 160 6.55 31.15 13.15
CA GLN A 160 7.89 31.27 12.59
C GLN A 160 8.96 30.94 13.64
N PHE A 161 8.74 31.34 14.89
CA PHE A 161 9.65 31.05 16.00
C PHE A 161 9.73 29.56 16.34
N THR A 162 8.70 28.75 16.04
CA THR A 162 8.76 27.30 16.28
C THR A 162 9.86 26.59 15.48
N THR A 163 10.31 27.18 14.36
CA THR A 163 11.43 26.64 13.58
C THR A 163 12.75 26.67 14.35
N LEU A 164 12.88 27.56 15.34
CA LEU A 164 14.03 27.67 16.23
C LEU A 164 14.07 26.57 17.31
N LEU A 165 13.01 25.78 17.46
CA LEU A 165 12.95 24.62 18.36
C LEU A 165 13.56 23.39 17.70
N SER A 166 14.78 23.53 17.19
CA SER A 166 15.52 22.47 16.53
C SER A 166 16.97 22.45 16.99
N LEU A 167 17.61 21.28 16.97
CA LEU A 167 19.03 21.16 17.29
C LEU A 167 19.89 21.97 16.32
N GLU A 168 19.48 22.06 15.06
CA GLU A 168 20.16 22.87 14.04
C GLU A 168 20.22 24.34 14.45
N SER A 169 19.10 24.90 14.92
CA SER A 169 19.05 26.27 15.44
C SER A 169 19.88 26.45 16.71
N TYR A 170 19.91 25.45 17.59
CA TYR A 170 20.80 25.47 18.75
C TYR A 170 22.28 25.50 18.34
N LEU A 171 22.68 24.67 17.37
CA LEU A 171 24.05 24.58 16.86
C LEU A 171 24.52 25.88 16.18
N LEU A 172 23.61 26.62 15.57
CA LEU A 172 23.92 27.94 14.97
C LEU A 172 24.11 29.05 16.02
N ASN A 173 23.63 28.85 17.24
CA ASN A 173 23.73 29.80 18.35
C ASN A 173 24.76 29.39 19.40
N LEU A 174 25.74 28.56 19.02
CA LEU A 174 26.83 28.18 19.90
C LEU A 174 27.76 29.36 20.19
N PRO A 175 28.39 29.40 21.38
CA PRO A 175 29.36 30.44 21.72
C PRO A 175 30.58 30.40 20.78
N GLU A 176 31.24 31.55 20.62
CA GLU A 176 32.43 31.69 19.77
C GLU A 176 33.52 30.68 20.15
N GLY A 177 34.17 30.09 19.14
CA GLY A 177 35.20 29.07 19.34
C GLY A 177 34.69 27.63 19.35
N MET A 178 33.39 27.39 19.17
CA MET A 178 32.85 26.06 18.86
C MET A 178 32.27 25.97 17.45
N GLU A 179 32.76 24.99 16.70
CA GLU A 179 32.29 24.69 15.35
C GLU A 179 31.37 23.47 15.38
N SER A 180 30.18 23.61 14.83
CA SER A 180 29.16 22.55 14.80
C SER A 180 29.61 21.31 14.01
N SER A 181 30.49 21.47 13.02
CA SER A 181 31.03 20.38 12.19
C SER A 181 31.88 19.38 12.99
N ASN A 182 32.51 19.86 14.07
CA ASN A 182 33.46 19.13 14.90
C ASN A 182 32.81 18.52 16.15
N LEU A 183 31.52 18.77 16.38
CA LEU A 183 30.75 18.23 17.49
C LEU A 183 30.16 16.86 17.14
N GLY A 184 29.90 16.07 18.18
CA GLY A 184 29.19 14.79 18.09
C GLY A 184 30.09 13.58 17.92
N HIS A 185 29.45 12.44 17.68
CA HIS A 185 30.15 11.16 17.53
C HIS A 185 30.84 11.07 16.17
N ARG A 186 32.09 10.60 16.18
CA ARG A 186 32.84 10.23 14.97
C ARG A 186 32.64 8.75 14.65
N LEU A 187 32.78 8.38 13.38
CA LEU A 187 32.59 7.00 12.93
C LEU A 187 33.52 6.03 13.66
N GLU A 188 34.79 6.39 13.81
CA GLU A 188 35.81 5.53 14.42
C GLU A 188 35.57 5.34 15.93
N GLN A 189 34.84 6.26 16.56
CA GLN A 189 34.49 6.18 17.97
C GLN A 189 33.19 5.36 18.15
N LEU A 190 32.24 5.52 17.24
CA LEU A 190 30.94 4.84 17.30
C LEU A 190 31.02 3.37 16.88
N VAL A 191 31.73 3.07 15.79
CA VAL A 191 31.83 1.71 15.22
C VAL A 191 33.23 1.16 15.47
N GLN A 192 33.36 0.36 16.52
CA GLN A 192 34.65 -0.20 16.95
C GLN A 192 35.09 -1.37 16.07
N THR A 193 34.16 -2.21 15.65
CA THR A 193 34.42 -3.35 14.76
C THR A 193 33.25 -3.52 13.82
N CYS A 194 33.54 -3.84 12.55
CA CYS A 194 32.53 -4.05 11.52
C CYS A 194 33.02 -5.09 10.50
N VAL A 195 32.26 -6.16 10.35
CA VAL A 195 32.54 -7.28 9.44
C VAL A 195 31.28 -7.59 8.61
N VAL A 196 31.46 -7.70 7.31
CA VAL A 196 30.41 -8.10 6.36
C VAL A 196 30.61 -9.57 6.03
N LEU A 197 29.58 -10.37 6.26
CA LEU A 197 29.51 -11.78 5.89
C LEU A 197 28.77 -11.93 4.57
N TYR A 198 29.43 -12.47 3.55
CA TYR A 198 28.85 -12.71 2.24
C TYR A 198 29.14 -14.12 1.76
N GLN A 199 28.23 -14.66 0.95
CA GLN A 199 28.34 -15.99 0.38
C GLN A 199 29.13 -15.94 -0.93
N ASN A 200 30.24 -16.65 -1.00
CA ASN A 200 31.00 -16.83 -2.23
C ASN A 200 30.98 -18.32 -2.61
N GLY A 201 30.07 -18.69 -3.52
CA GLY A 201 29.78 -20.09 -3.84
C GLY A 201 29.14 -20.81 -2.65
N THR A 202 29.79 -21.84 -2.14
CA THR A 202 29.33 -22.63 -0.98
C THR A 202 29.86 -22.14 0.35
N SER A 203 30.84 -21.22 0.35
CA SER A 203 31.52 -20.79 1.57
C SER A 203 31.11 -19.37 1.97
N ILE A 204 30.94 -19.17 3.27
CA ILE A 204 30.72 -17.85 3.86
C ILE A 204 32.09 -17.21 4.11
N ARG A 205 32.28 -15.98 3.62
CA ARG A 205 33.49 -15.19 3.86
C ARG A 205 33.15 -13.92 4.62
N GLY A 206 34.01 -13.58 5.58
CA GLY A 206 33.97 -12.30 6.28
C GLY A 206 35.03 -11.34 5.77
N THR A 207 34.65 -10.08 5.55
CA THR A 207 35.61 -9.01 5.24
C THR A 207 35.29 -7.76 6.05
N ASN A 208 36.30 -6.92 6.29
CA ASN A 208 36.10 -5.67 7.02
C ASN A 208 35.22 -4.71 6.20
N CYS A 209 34.34 -3.96 6.88
CA CYS A 209 33.43 -3.02 6.23
C CYS A 209 34.13 -1.94 5.39
N ARG A 210 35.36 -1.54 5.73
CA ARG A 210 36.15 -0.58 4.93
C ARG A 210 36.50 -1.10 3.53
N LYS A 211 36.54 -2.43 3.35
CA LYS A 211 36.80 -3.08 2.05
C LYS A 211 35.52 -3.53 1.35
N ALA A 212 34.49 -3.89 2.11
CA ALA A 212 33.22 -4.39 1.56
C ALA A 212 32.26 -3.29 1.08
N GLY A 213 32.57 -2.02 1.33
CA GLY A 213 31.66 -0.93 1.06
C GLY A 213 32.21 0.39 1.60
N HIS A 214 31.32 1.34 1.81
CA HIS A 214 31.69 2.67 2.26
C HIS A 214 30.67 3.25 3.25
N TRP A 215 31.12 4.22 4.03
CA TRP A 215 30.29 4.93 5.01
C TRP A 215 30.01 6.35 4.51
N VAL A 216 28.76 6.77 4.63
CA VAL A 216 28.30 8.11 4.33
C VAL A 216 27.84 8.76 5.63
N LYS A 217 28.44 9.91 5.97
CA LYS A 217 27.99 10.73 7.11
C LYS A 217 26.77 11.54 6.68
N THR A 218 25.70 11.45 7.46
CA THR A 218 24.50 12.27 7.30
C THR A 218 24.23 13.05 8.59
N LEU A 219 23.76 14.29 8.45
CA LEU A 219 23.36 15.12 9.57
C LEU A 219 21.84 14.98 9.78
N ASP A 220 21.46 14.47 10.94
CA ASP A 220 20.08 14.35 11.38
C ASP A 220 19.71 15.50 12.33
N ARG A 221 18.45 15.93 12.27
CA ARG A 221 17.94 17.07 13.05
C ARG A 221 17.81 16.78 14.55
N ILE A 222 17.72 15.51 14.92
CA ILE A 222 17.54 15.05 16.30
C ILE A 222 18.84 14.45 16.83
N TYR A 223 19.42 13.52 16.07
CA TYR A 223 20.57 12.72 16.50
C TYR A 223 21.93 13.27 16.06
N HIS A 224 21.94 14.39 15.33
CA HIS A 224 23.15 15.03 14.81
C HIS A 224 23.95 14.13 13.86
N ASN A 225 25.08 13.55 14.28
CA ASN A 225 25.93 12.74 13.40
C ASN A 225 25.37 11.32 13.27
N CYS A 226 24.86 11.00 12.09
CA CYS A 226 24.47 9.66 11.68
C CYS A 226 25.40 9.11 10.61
N TYR A 227 25.52 7.78 10.55
CA TYR A 227 26.39 7.09 9.61
C TYR A 227 25.61 6.00 8.89
N THR A 228 25.59 6.08 7.56
CA THR A 228 24.96 5.08 6.70
C THR A 228 26.03 4.24 6.03
N TYR A 229 25.97 2.93 6.23
CA TYR A 229 26.84 1.97 5.57
C TYR A 229 26.16 1.44 4.31
N GLU A 230 26.88 1.52 3.20
CA GLU A 230 26.47 0.97 1.92
C GLU A 230 27.46 -0.11 1.47
N VAL A 231 26.92 -1.32 1.28
CA VAL A 231 27.68 -2.46 0.76
C VAL A 231 27.95 -2.24 -0.73
N ASP A 232 29.15 -2.59 -1.18
CA ASP A 232 29.54 -2.52 -2.59
C ASP A 232 28.53 -3.28 -3.46
N PRO A 233 28.01 -2.65 -4.55
CA PRO A 233 27.08 -3.26 -5.47
C PRO A 233 27.47 -4.67 -5.95
N GLN A 234 28.77 -4.99 -6.04
CA GLN A 234 29.26 -6.29 -6.51
C GLN A 234 28.93 -7.44 -5.56
N ILE A 235 29.03 -7.22 -4.25
CA ILE A 235 28.78 -8.25 -3.23
C ILE A 235 27.41 -8.11 -2.55
N ARG A 236 26.71 -6.99 -2.77
CA ARG A 236 25.44 -6.64 -2.12
C ARG A 236 24.35 -7.71 -2.24
N ALA A 237 24.27 -8.42 -3.36
CA ALA A 237 23.28 -9.50 -3.56
C ALA A 237 23.64 -10.82 -2.84
N GLN A 238 24.91 -10.97 -2.45
CA GLN A 238 25.46 -12.18 -1.81
C GLN A 238 25.69 -11.97 -0.30
N THR A 239 25.56 -10.73 0.19
CA THR A 239 25.72 -10.41 1.60
C THR A 239 24.58 -11.01 2.43
N LEU A 240 24.97 -11.77 3.46
CA LEU A 240 24.05 -12.45 4.38
C LEU A 240 23.79 -11.58 5.62
N SER A 241 24.85 -11.04 6.22
CA SER A 241 24.76 -10.24 7.44
C SER A 241 25.93 -9.26 7.58
N VAL A 242 25.73 -8.26 8.43
CA VAL A 242 26.77 -7.35 8.88
C VAL A 242 26.81 -7.41 10.39
N GLU A 243 27.98 -7.72 10.92
CA GLU A 243 28.24 -7.79 12.35
C GLU A 243 29.04 -6.57 12.77
N MET A 244 28.59 -5.89 13.83
CA MET A 244 29.19 -4.65 14.29
C MET A 244 29.18 -4.56 15.82
N VAL A 245 30.25 -3.97 16.35
CA VAL A 245 30.38 -3.62 17.77
C VAL A 245 30.32 -2.10 17.87
N LEU A 246 29.31 -1.60 18.56
CA LEU A 246 29.03 -0.18 18.71
C LEU A 246 29.41 0.31 20.11
N TYR A 247 30.00 1.50 20.18
CA TYR A 247 30.27 2.20 21.43
C TYR A 247 29.32 3.40 21.55
N LEU A 248 28.46 3.35 22.56
CA LEU A 248 27.36 4.33 22.74
C LEU A 248 27.73 5.53 23.60
N ASP A 249 28.95 5.57 24.15
CA ASP A 249 29.42 6.64 25.03
C ASP A 249 28.50 6.93 26.24
N ASN A 250 27.92 5.85 26.80
CA ASN A 250 27.08 5.94 27.97
C ASN A 250 27.95 5.87 29.24
N ILE A 251 28.54 7.00 29.60
CA ILE A 251 29.35 7.13 30.82
C ILE A 251 28.41 7.35 32.00
N VAL A 252 28.43 6.43 32.96
CA VAL A 252 27.58 6.41 34.17
C VAL A 252 27.74 7.68 35.02
N GLU A 253 28.89 8.36 34.93
CA GLU A 253 29.18 9.59 35.68
C GLU A 253 28.52 10.85 35.09
N HIS A 254 28.11 10.84 33.82
CA HIS A 254 27.44 11.98 33.18
C HIS A 254 25.91 11.83 33.26
N THR A 255 25.34 12.09 34.44
CA THR A 255 23.88 12.15 34.66
C THR A 255 23.25 13.46 34.16
N ASN A 256 24.06 14.38 33.61
CA ASN A 256 23.59 15.68 33.12
C ASN A 256 23.07 15.57 31.68
N CYS A 257 21.78 15.74 31.51
CA CYS A 257 21.07 15.73 30.22
C CYS A 257 21.20 17.05 29.46
N PHE A 258 22.44 17.43 29.18
CA PHE A 258 22.76 18.69 28.52
C PHE A 258 22.22 18.75 27.08
N ASP A 259 22.20 17.60 26.42
CA ASP A 259 21.98 17.39 24.98
C ASP A 259 20.57 16.84 24.67
N CYS A 260 19.71 16.76 25.68
CA CYS A 260 18.37 16.21 25.57
C CYS A 260 17.37 17.23 25.03
N GLN A 261 16.64 16.85 23.97
CA GLN A 261 15.61 17.69 23.34
C GLN A 261 14.22 17.47 23.95
N VAL A 262 14.00 16.31 24.58
CA VAL A 262 12.72 15.91 25.19
C VAL A 262 12.91 15.82 26.70
N LYS A 263 11.92 16.33 27.46
CA LYS A 263 11.95 16.37 28.94
C LYS A 263 12.17 15.00 29.58
N ASP A 264 11.77 13.93 28.89
CA ASP A 264 11.85 12.55 29.41
C ASP A 264 13.18 11.83 29.10
N CYS A 265 14.09 12.43 28.33
CA CYS A 265 15.39 11.79 28.05
C CYS A 265 16.26 11.62 29.30
N CYS A 266 15.98 12.35 30.38
CA CYS A 266 16.76 12.30 31.63
C CYS A 266 16.21 11.38 32.72
N ASN A 267 15.01 10.83 32.52
CA ASN A 267 14.31 10.02 33.53
C ASN A 267 14.32 8.51 33.19
N ARG A 268 15.32 8.04 32.44
CA ARG A 268 15.50 6.62 32.13
C ARG A 268 16.82 6.07 32.64
#